data_AF-A0AAV7CZI5-F1
#
_entry.id   AF-A0AAV7CZI5-F1
#
_cell.length_a   1.000
_cell.length_b   1.000
_cell.length_c   1.000
_cell.angle_alpha   90.00
_cell.angle_beta   90.00
_cell.angle_gamma   90.00
#
_symmetry.space_group_name_H-M   'P 1'
#
loop_
_entity.id
_entity.type
_entity.pdbx_description
1 polymer ?
#
loop_
_entity_poly.entity_id
_entity_poly.type
_entity_poly.pdbx_seq_one_letter_code
_entity_poly.pdbx_strand_id
1 'polypeptide(L)'
;MELTLPSVAEELLREIKRNFQETSQISDEHLLGLKFIFGPTALHALDLVDQRSVTHVTSPSGRSTFQCKHILAVYLSQAVRCCQDLSVSDKQMSEILLAKED
;
A
#
# COMPACT_ATOMS: atom_id res chain seq x y z
N MET A 1 -4.29 14.24 -12.42
CA MET A 1 -4.40 12.97 -13.15
C MET A 1 -4.93 11.97 -12.16
N GLU A 2 -6.18 11.53 -12.32
CA GLU A 2 -6.81 10.56 -11.43
C GLU A 2 -6.08 9.22 -11.64
N LEU A 3 -5.22 8.83 -10.71
CA LEU A 3 -4.53 7.54 -10.73
C LEU A 3 -5.52 6.46 -10.27
N THR A 4 -6.52 6.17 -11.11
CA THR A 4 -7.47 5.10 -10.86
C THR A 4 -6.82 3.78 -11.27
N LEU A 5 -6.79 2.82 -10.34
CA LEU A 5 -6.41 1.46 -10.70
C LEU A 5 -7.41 0.90 -11.72
N PRO A 6 -6.95 0.08 -12.69
CA PRO A 6 -7.86 -0.69 -13.53
C PRO A 6 -8.81 -1.51 -12.65
N SER A 7 -10.08 -1.63 -13.02
CA SER A 7 -11.10 -2.36 -12.24
C SER A 7 -10.67 -3.79 -11.89
N VAL A 8 -10.02 -4.48 -12.83
CA VAL A 8 -9.46 -5.83 -12.63
C VAL A 8 -8.40 -5.86 -11.54
N ALA A 9 -7.58 -4.80 -11.47
CA ALA A 9 -6.52 -4.67 -10.48
C ALA A 9 -7.09 -4.40 -9.08
N GLU A 10 -8.13 -3.58 -8.99
CA GLU A 10 -8.84 -3.33 -7.74
C GLU A 10 -9.52 -4.60 -7.20
N GLU A 11 -10.18 -5.36 -8.07
CA GLU A 11 -10.84 -6.61 -7.68
C GLU A 11 -9.83 -7.64 -7.16
N LEU A 12 -8.69 -7.80 -7.86
CA LEU A 12 -7.62 -8.69 -7.41
C LEU A 12 -7.10 -8.28 -6.02
N LEU A 13 -6.87 -6.98 -5.78
CA LEU A 13 -6.39 -6.50 -4.48
C LEU A 13 -7.43 -6.71 -3.37
N ARG A 14 -8.73 -6.58 -3.67
CA ARG A 14 -9.81 -6.90 -2.73
C ARG A 14 -9.84 -8.38 -2.39
N GLU A 15 -9.65 -9.24 -3.39
CA GLU A 15 -9.58 -10.69 -3.21
C GLU A 15 -8.36 -11.10 -2.36
N ILE A 16 -7.18 -10.54 -2.65
CA ILE A 16 -5.99 -10.73 -1.82
C ILE A 16 -6.26 -10.34 -0.38
N LYS A 17 -6.84 -9.16 -0.14
CA LYS A 17 -7.16 -8.68 1.21
C LYS A 17 -8.10 -9.63 1.95
N ARG A 18 -9.11 -10.17 1.27
CA ARG A 18 -10.07 -11.12 1.84
C ARG A 18 -9.37 -12.45 2.19
N ASN A 19 -8.68 -13.05 1.22
CA ASN A 19 -8.01 -14.34 1.42
C ASN A 19 -6.90 -14.25 2.47
N PHE A 20 -6.14 -13.15 2.48
CA PHE A 20 -5.07 -12.94 3.46
C PHE A 20 -5.61 -12.84 4.89
N GLN A 21 -6.83 -12.33 5.11
CA GLN A 21 -7.46 -12.31 6.43
C GLN A 21 -7.76 -13.72 6.96
N GLU A 22 -7.97 -14.68 6.07
CA GLU A 22 -8.29 -16.07 6.44
C GLU A 22 -7.04 -16.94 6.53
N THR A 23 -6.11 -16.81 5.58
CA THR A 23 -4.94 -17.70 5.44
C THR A 23 -3.64 -17.09 5.96
N SER A 24 -3.61 -15.76 6.18
CA SER A 24 -2.40 -14.97 6.45
C SER A 24 -1.29 -15.15 5.40
N GLN A 25 -1.65 -15.54 4.18
CA GLN A 25 -0.72 -15.79 3.07
C GLN A 25 -1.30 -15.31 1.74
N ILE A 26 -0.43 -14.81 0.85
CA ILE A 26 -0.78 -14.52 -0.54
C ILE A 26 -0.53 -15.81 -1.34
N SER A 27 -1.58 -16.44 -1.87
CA SER A 27 -1.43 -17.67 -2.68
C SER A 27 -0.81 -17.39 -4.05
N ASP A 28 -0.24 -18.43 -4.66
CA ASP A 28 0.43 -18.36 -5.96
C ASP A 28 -0.47 -17.82 -7.08
N GLU A 29 -1.78 -18.08 -7.03
CA GLU A 29 -2.75 -17.53 -7.99
C GLU A 29 -2.83 -16.00 -7.91
N HIS A 30 -2.77 -15.42 -6.69
CA HIS A 30 -2.77 -13.99 -6.49
C HIS A 30 -1.45 -13.38 -6.97
N LEU A 31 -0.32 -14.04 -6.68
CA LEU A 31 1.00 -13.61 -7.15
C LEU A 31 1.07 -13.62 -8.68
N LEU A 32 0.48 -14.64 -9.30
CA LEU A 32 0.38 -14.73 -10.76
C LEU A 32 -0.51 -13.62 -11.32
N GLY A 33 -1.65 -13.33 -10.68
CA GLY A 33 -2.52 -12.22 -11.03
C GLY A 33 -1.82 -10.86 -10.92
N LEU A 34 -1.07 -10.64 -9.83
CA LEU A 34 -0.29 -9.42 -9.62
C LEU A 34 0.76 -9.25 -10.73
N LYS A 35 1.48 -10.33 -11.05
CA LYS A 35 2.46 -10.35 -12.15
C LYS A 35 1.80 -10.12 -13.51
N PHE A 36 0.59 -10.61 -13.74
CA PHE A 36 -0.12 -10.42 -15.01
C PHE A 36 -0.55 -8.95 -15.20
N ILE A 37 -1.09 -8.33 -14.15
CA ILE A 37 -1.64 -6.96 -14.21
C ILE A 37 -0.54 -5.91 -14.13
N PHE A 38 0.42 -6.08 -13.22
CA PHE A 38 1.45 -5.08 -12.93
C PHE A 38 2.82 -5.45 -13.47
N GLY A 39 3.00 -6.65 -14.04
CA GLY A 39 4.28 -7.06 -14.62
C GLY A 39 5.41 -7.10 -13.58
N PRO A 40 6.65 -6.73 -13.97
CA PRO A 40 7.81 -6.81 -13.09
C PRO A 40 7.74 -5.83 -11.90
N THR A 41 6.94 -4.77 -11.97
CA THR A 41 6.77 -3.83 -10.84
C THR A 41 6.05 -4.48 -9.66
N ALA A 42 5.33 -5.59 -9.88
CA ALA A 42 4.71 -6.37 -8.80
C ALA A 42 5.76 -6.88 -7.81
N LEU A 43 6.91 -7.37 -8.28
CA LEU A 43 7.96 -7.90 -7.43
C LEU A 43 8.55 -6.80 -6.53
N HIS A 44 8.86 -5.63 -7.10
CA HIS A 44 9.33 -4.50 -6.33
C HIS A 44 8.33 -4.04 -5.27
N ALA A 45 7.03 -4.06 -5.58
CA ALA A 45 5.99 -3.72 -4.63
C ALA A 45 5.90 -4.74 -3.48
N LEU A 46 6.01 -6.03 -3.80
CA LEU A 46 6.02 -7.11 -2.81
C LEU A 46 7.26 -7.02 -1.91
N ASP A 47 8.46 -6.81 -2.49
CA ASP A 47 9.70 -6.61 -1.74
C ASP A 47 9.59 -5.44 -0.74
N LEU A 48 8.99 -4.31 -1.16
CA LEU A 48 8.78 -3.15 -0.29
C LEU A 48 7.83 -3.47 0.88
N VAL A 49 6.81 -4.28 0.65
CA VAL A 49 5.85 -4.70 1.69
C VAL A 49 6.52 -5.68 2.66
N ASP A 50 7.26 -6.65 2.15
CA ASP A 50 8.01 -7.64 2.95
C ASP A 50 9.04 -6.97 3.86
N GLN A 51 9.71 -5.93 3.34
CA GLN A 51 10.66 -5.11 4.10
C GLN A 51 9.99 -4.08 5.02
N ARG A 52 8.65 -4.03 5.09
CA ARG A 52 7.87 -3.02 5.83
C ARG A 52 8.29 -1.60 5.49
N SER A 53 8.59 -1.31 4.23
CA SER A 53 9.04 0.00 3.76
C SER A 53 7.90 1.00 3.53
N VAL A 54 6.65 0.61 3.80
CA VAL A 54 5.50 1.52 3.78
C VAL A 54 5.30 2.10 5.18
N THR A 55 5.25 3.43 5.28
CA THR A 55 5.01 4.13 6.54
C THR A 55 3.57 4.65 6.57
N HIS A 56 2.81 4.23 7.57
CA HIS A 56 1.51 4.78 7.91
C HIS A 56 1.71 5.91 8.92
N VAL A 57 1.56 7.14 8.44
CA VAL A 57 1.71 8.34 9.25
C VAL A 57 0.35 8.73 9.81
N THR A 58 0.27 8.98 11.12
CA THR A 58 -0.96 9.38 11.82
C THR A 58 -0.74 10.63 12.65
N SER A 59 -1.79 11.43 12.87
CA SER A 59 -1.73 12.60 13.76
C SER A 59 -2.89 12.63 14.77
N PRO A 60 -2.73 13.32 15.92
CA PRO A 60 -3.78 13.43 16.94
C PRO A 60 -5.10 14.03 16.44
N SER A 61 -5.08 14.86 15.39
CA SER A 61 -6.31 15.35 14.74
C SER A 61 -7.11 14.26 14.02
N GLY A 62 -6.63 13.01 13.97
CA GLY A 62 -7.27 11.91 13.25
C GLY A 62 -6.95 11.86 11.75
N ARG A 63 -5.97 12.65 11.27
CA ARG A 63 -5.49 12.54 9.89
C ARG A 63 -4.51 11.38 9.77
N SER A 64 -4.54 10.69 8.64
CA SER A 64 -3.54 9.69 8.29
C SER A 64 -3.18 9.72 6.81
N THR A 65 -1.97 9.27 6.51
CA THR A 65 -1.48 9.10 5.14
C THR A 65 -0.51 7.93 5.08
N PHE A 66 -0.42 7.30 3.91
CA PHE A 66 0.58 6.26 3.66
C PHE A 66 1.67 6.81 2.76
N GLN A 67 2.92 6.62 3.17
CA GLN A 67 4.09 7.05 2.43
C GLN A 67 4.86 5.83 1.94
N CYS A 68 5.04 5.75 0.63
CA CYS A 68 5.94 4.80 -0.02
C CYS A 68 6.30 5.32 -1.41
N LYS A 69 7.46 4.93 -1.92
CA LYS A 69 7.88 5.25 -3.30
C LYS A 69 7.07 4.49 -4.35
N HIS A 70 6.27 3.50 -3.95
CA HIS A 70 5.54 2.62 -4.86
C HIS A 70 4.07 2.48 -4.46
N ILE A 71 3.17 2.98 -5.31
CA ILE A 71 1.73 3.01 -5.00
C ILE A 71 1.13 1.61 -4.80
N LEU A 72 1.54 0.61 -5.58
CA LEU A 72 1.08 -0.78 -5.39
C LEU A 72 1.50 -1.34 -4.03
N ALA A 73 2.66 -0.94 -3.51
CA ALA A 73 3.11 -1.39 -2.19
C ALA A 73 2.23 -0.80 -1.09
N VAL A 74 1.73 0.44 -1.26
CA VAL A 74 0.75 1.03 -0.36
C VAL A 74 -0.54 0.19 -0.34
N TYR A 75 -1.11 -0.13 -1.51
CA TYR A 75 -2.33 -0.95 -1.57
C TYR A 75 -2.14 -2.34 -0.98
N LEU A 76 -1.03 -3.00 -1.30
CA LEU A 76 -0.69 -4.31 -0.72
C LEU A 76 -0.48 -4.23 0.79
N SER A 77 0.20 -3.20 1.31
CA SER A 77 0.40 -3.01 2.75
C SER A 77 -0.92 -2.85 3.52
N GLN A 78 -1.93 -2.25 2.90
CA GLN A 78 -3.27 -2.13 3.47
C GLN A 78 -4.03 -3.46 3.48
N ALA A 79 -3.75 -4.34 2.51
CA ALA A 79 -4.32 -5.69 2.45
C ALA A 79 -3.66 -6.64 3.47
N VAL A 80 -2.33 -6.60 3.55
CA VAL A 80 -1.48 -7.51 4.33
C VAL A 80 -1.24 -6.99 5.77
N ARG A 81 -1.63 -5.73 6.07
CA ARG A 81 -1.39 -5.02 7.35
C ARG A 81 0.08 -4.96 7.78
N CYS A 82 0.97 -4.84 6.80
CA CYS A 82 2.41 -4.73 7.02
C CYS A 82 2.86 -3.32 6.67
N CYS A 83 2.84 -2.42 7.66
CA CYS A 83 3.35 -1.05 7.55
C CYS A 83 4.02 -0.63 8.86
N GLN A 84 4.86 0.40 8.80
CA GLN A 84 5.43 1.06 9.97
C GLN A 84 4.50 2.19 10.40
N ASP A 85 4.05 2.18 11.65
CA ASP A 85 3.25 3.28 12.19
C ASP A 85 4.16 4.40 12.71
N LEU A 86 3.90 5.62 12.25
CA LEU A 86 4.58 6.84 12.71
C LEU A 86 3.53 7.86 13.17
N SER A 87 3.57 8.24 14.44
CA SER A 87 2.74 9.33 14.94
C SER A 87 3.50 10.66 14.85
N VAL A 88 2.89 11.68 14.26
CA VAL A 88 3.44 13.03 14.11
C VAL A 88 2.48 14.07 14.65
N SER A 89 2.97 15.27 14.98
CA SER A 89 2.10 16.38 15.35
C SER A 89 1.23 16.83 14.17
N ASP A 90 0.11 17.49 14.45
CA ASP A 90 -0.79 18.02 13.41
C ASP A 90 -0.10 19.07 12.51
N LYS A 91 0.88 19.78 13.06
CA LYS A 91 1.70 20.71 12.29
C LYS A 91 2.59 19.95 11.29
N GLN A 92 3.32 18.94 11.76
CA GLN A 92 4.16 18.09 10.90
C GLN A 92 3.35 17.34 9.84
N MET A 93 2.16 16.83 10.19
CA MET A 93 1.24 16.22 9.21
C MET A 93 0.85 17.21 8.11
N SER A 94 0.57 18.45 8.48
CA SER A 94 0.22 19.48 7.49
C SER A 94 1.41 19.78 6.57
N GLU A 95 2.62 19.86 7.12
CA GLU A 95 3.86 20.03 6.34
C GLU A 95 4.09 18.85 5.39
N ILE A 96 3.87 17.60 5.85
CA ILE A 96 3.97 16.39 5.02
C ILE A 96 2.99 16.43 3.84
N LEU A 97 1.73 16.83 4.08
CA LEU A 97 0.70 16.89 3.04
C LEU A 97 0.86 18.09 2.10
N LEU A 98 1.53 19.16 2.56
CA LEU A 98 1.80 20.37 1.78
C LEU A 98 3.14 20.33 1.05
N ALA A 99 4.04 19.41 1.42
CA ALA A 99 5.29 19.19 0.72
C ALA A 99 4.97 18.79 -0.72
N LYS A 100 5.21 19.70 -1.67
CA LYS A 100 5.13 19.38 -3.09
C LYS A 100 6.17 18.31 -3.39
N GLU A 101 5.75 17.27 -4.09
CA GLU A 101 6.69 16.41 -4.81
C GLU A 101 7.35 17.28 -5.90
N ASP A 102 8.61 17.67 -5.68
CA ASP A 102 9.46 18.34 -6.68
C ASP A 102 9.94 17.36 -7.77
#